data_AF-A0A6S7HS46-F1
#
_entry.id   AF-A0A6S7HS46-F1
#
_cell.length_a   1.000
_cell.length_b   1.000
_cell.length_c   1.000
_cell.angle_alpha   90.00
_cell.angle_beta   90.00
_cell.angle_gamma   90.00
#
_symmetry.space_group_name_H-M   'P 1'
#
loop_
_entity.id
_entity.type
_entity.pdbx_description
1 polymer ?
#
loop_
_entity_poly.entity_id
_entity_poly.type
_entity_poly.pdbx_seq_one_letter_code
_entity_poly.pdbx_strand_id
1 'polypeptide(L)'
;MNMHAYDQGSLNNEELENLLDVVHQTHKLLSNYMTLIPFDAMLKEVNHCVSAPYGRTTLHVFWELNFDFLPNYCYNSATNRFVKTPLSFVEEVQRENPPKAAHHYFFGTKAQNAAFNSINALYNNFVGPAHFESMTRLLGYQGIAVVIEELLKVIKSLVQGQLKQYIVELIQGLPKKCGLPRYEYGSKAVLEYYHAHLEPLVQYSYLRTDVFQAFREIGNGVLFIILIEQSMSIDEVLDLLQAAPFQGIIPRPYLQEGEKLESKMKKLEQQYAPFQVVSLISRFGTKEQLNIAHEGELLTKERLCCGLSLVEVMLKRVQSFLHDEVWQTSVPLNGVMTVEECKDFHSLWSAILFIICQPIGQNEISVEQLFGEGLYWAGCAFVVLLNQQKRFEALDFCSHIVKVYDVDPRDETVGGVSLKRLVEKARNVKVLNQQIFSSLNKYLKSTEGSLEQVRCFQPPIHQPYVSSI
;
A
#
# COMPACT_ATOMS: atom_id res chain seq x y z
N MET A 1 -17.11 -16.43 22.19
CA MET A 1 -18.25 -16.30 21.26
C MET A 1 -18.05 -15.14 20.30
N ASN A 2 -17.78 -13.93 20.81
CA ASN A 2 -17.57 -12.73 20.00
C ASN A 2 -16.41 -12.85 19.01
N MET A 3 -15.25 -13.35 19.46
CA MET A 3 -14.14 -13.68 18.54
C MET A 3 -14.48 -14.77 17.53
N HIS A 4 -15.31 -15.76 17.90
CA HIS A 4 -15.75 -16.79 16.96
C HIS A 4 -16.74 -16.24 15.93
N ALA A 5 -17.55 -15.23 16.27
CA ALA A 5 -18.41 -14.56 15.28
C ALA A 5 -17.57 -13.74 14.29
N TYR A 6 -16.51 -13.10 14.79
CA TYR A 6 -15.55 -12.38 13.95
C TYR A 6 -14.76 -13.29 13.01
N ASP A 7 -14.27 -14.44 13.50
CA ASP A 7 -13.56 -15.45 12.69
C ASP A 7 -14.40 -16.01 11.52
N GLN A 8 -15.70 -15.72 11.48
CA GLN A 8 -16.65 -16.18 10.46
C GLN A 8 -17.17 -15.03 9.58
N GLY A 9 -16.76 -13.80 9.86
CA GLY A 9 -17.08 -12.61 9.09
C GLY A 9 -15.98 -12.24 8.11
N SER A 10 -16.28 -11.33 7.17
CA SER A 10 -15.25 -10.69 6.35
C SER A 10 -14.37 -9.76 7.20
N LEU A 11 -13.41 -9.08 6.57
CA LEU A 11 -12.55 -8.04 7.17
C LEU A 11 -13.31 -6.78 7.69
N ASN A 12 -14.29 -6.96 8.60
CA ASN A 12 -15.01 -5.89 9.29
C ASN A 12 -14.62 -5.86 10.78
N ASN A 13 -13.50 -5.20 11.05
CA ASN A 13 -12.90 -5.12 12.38
C ASN A 13 -13.65 -4.18 13.31
N GLU A 14 -14.39 -3.21 12.75
CA GLU A 14 -15.19 -2.24 13.50
C GLU A 14 -16.26 -2.91 14.36
N GLU A 15 -16.91 -3.95 13.83
CA GLU A 15 -17.92 -4.69 14.60
C GLU A 15 -17.30 -5.40 15.80
N LEU A 16 -16.13 -6.01 15.63
CA LEU A 16 -15.41 -6.64 16.72
C LEU A 16 -14.97 -5.61 17.76
N GLU A 17 -14.42 -4.49 17.33
CA GLU A 17 -13.96 -3.42 18.22
C GLU A 17 -15.11 -2.84 19.05
N ASN A 18 -16.22 -2.46 18.40
CA ASN A 18 -17.42 -1.98 19.08
C ASN A 18 -17.92 -2.98 20.13
N LEU A 19 -17.88 -4.28 19.81
CA LEU A 19 -18.29 -5.33 20.73
C LEU A 19 -17.30 -5.50 21.89
N LEU A 20 -15.99 -5.41 21.64
CA LEU A 20 -14.95 -5.45 22.67
C LEU A 20 -15.07 -4.26 23.62
N ASP A 21 -15.42 -3.07 23.13
CA ASP A 21 -15.69 -1.89 23.95
C ASP A 21 -16.88 -2.09 24.87
N VAL A 22 -17.99 -2.65 24.38
CA VAL A 22 -19.15 -3.00 25.23
C VAL A 22 -18.75 -4.00 26.30
N VAL A 23 -17.95 -5.02 25.95
CA VAL A 23 -17.49 -6.02 26.93
C VAL A 23 -16.54 -5.39 27.96
N HIS A 24 -15.64 -4.50 27.55
CA HIS A 24 -14.73 -3.80 28.45
C HIS A 24 -15.49 -2.88 29.42
N GLN A 25 -16.49 -2.13 28.94
CA GLN A 25 -17.37 -1.35 29.82
C GLN A 25 -18.16 -2.24 30.78
N THR A 26 -18.64 -3.38 30.31
CA THR A 26 -19.34 -4.36 31.15
C THR A 26 -18.42 -4.88 32.27
N HIS A 27 -17.18 -5.24 31.94
CA HIS A 27 -16.15 -5.65 32.91
C HIS A 27 -15.90 -4.55 33.95
N LYS A 28 -15.75 -3.30 33.51
CA LYS A 28 -15.55 -2.15 34.41
C LYS A 28 -16.73 -1.95 35.37
N LEU A 29 -17.96 -2.06 34.88
CA LEU A 29 -19.16 -1.92 35.71
C LEU A 29 -19.30 -3.05 36.73
N LEU A 30 -19.02 -4.30 36.33
CA LEU A 30 -19.07 -5.46 37.23
C LEU A 30 -17.95 -5.40 38.27
N SER A 31 -16.76 -4.92 37.90
CA SER A 31 -15.60 -4.80 38.78
C SER A 31 -15.84 -3.89 39.99
N ASN A 32 -16.86 -3.04 39.96
CA ASN A 32 -17.28 -2.23 41.11
C ASN A 32 -17.92 -3.06 42.23
N TYR A 33 -18.40 -4.27 41.92
CA TYR A 33 -19.18 -5.11 42.84
C TYR A 33 -18.56 -6.49 43.06
N MET A 34 -17.66 -6.93 42.18
CA MET A 34 -17.00 -8.23 42.28
C MET A 34 -15.56 -8.16 41.78
N THR A 35 -14.70 -9.01 42.34
CA THR A 35 -13.32 -9.14 41.88
C THR A 35 -13.28 -10.00 40.63
N LEU A 36 -12.96 -9.39 39.49
CA LEU A 36 -12.77 -10.07 38.22
C LEU A 36 -11.28 -10.22 37.88
N ILE A 37 -10.95 -11.19 37.05
CA ILE A 37 -9.65 -11.27 36.38
C ILE A 37 -9.46 -9.99 35.55
N PRO A 38 -8.26 -9.39 35.48
CA PRO A 38 -8.02 -8.22 34.64
C PRO A 38 -8.48 -8.44 33.20
N PHE A 39 -9.15 -7.44 32.63
CA PHE A 39 -9.76 -7.54 31.30
C PHE A 39 -8.76 -8.00 30.23
N ASP A 40 -7.55 -7.42 30.21
CA ASP A 40 -6.50 -7.78 29.24
C ASP A 40 -6.07 -9.24 29.33
N ALA A 41 -6.06 -9.82 30.54
CA ALA A 41 -5.73 -11.24 30.72
C ALA A 41 -6.85 -12.12 30.15
N MET A 42 -8.11 -11.78 30.43
CA MET A 42 -9.27 -12.47 29.84
C MET A 42 -9.28 -12.36 28.32
N LEU A 43 -8.99 -11.17 27.78
CA LEU A 43 -8.95 -10.93 26.34
C LEU A 43 -7.84 -11.75 25.67
N LYS A 44 -6.64 -11.77 26.24
CA LYS A 44 -5.52 -12.58 25.74
C LYS A 44 -5.87 -14.07 25.75
N GLU A 45 -6.53 -14.56 26.80
CA GLU A 45 -6.95 -15.95 26.88
C GLU A 45 -7.94 -16.30 25.77
N VAL A 46 -9.00 -15.48 25.58
CA VAL A 46 -10.01 -15.72 24.54
C VAL A 46 -9.42 -15.54 23.13
N ASN A 47 -8.46 -14.65 22.96
CA ASN A 47 -7.70 -14.48 21.71
C ASN A 47 -6.68 -15.60 21.48
N HIS A 48 -6.53 -16.56 22.40
CA HIS A 48 -5.51 -17.60 22.38
C HIS A 48 -4.07 -17.03 22.29
N CYS A 49 -3.84 -15.85 22.87
CA CYS A 49 -2.59 -15.10 22.83
C CYS A 49 -1.82 -15.15 24.18
N VAL A 50 -2.02 -16.21 24.97
CA VAL A 50 -1.31 -16.43 26.23
C VAL A 50 -0.13 -17.38 26.04
N SER A 51 -0.38 -18.54 25.42
CA SER A 51 0.63 -19.57 25.15
C SER A 51 1.14 -19.55 23.70
N ALA A 52 0.51 -18.75 22.83
CA ALA A 52 0.89 -18.58 21.44
C ALA A 52 1.29 -17.12 21.17
N PRO A 53 2.24 -16.89 20.23
CA PRO A 53 2.71 -15.54 19.93
C PRO A 53 1.69 -14.69 19.18
N TYR A 54 0.73 -15.33 18.48
CA TYR A 54 -0.25 -14.65 17.65
C TYR A 54 -1.66 -15.10 18.01
N GLY A 55 -2.54 -14.13 18.25
CA GLY A 55 -3.92 -14.41 18.59
C GLY A 55 -4.78 -14.73 17.37
N ARG A 56 -6.00 -15.22 17.63
CA ARG A 56 -7.02 -15.53 16.62
C ARG A 56 -7.30 -14.34 15.71
N THR A 57 -7.41 -13.13 16.27
CA THR A 57 -7.66 -11.91 15.49
C THR A 57 -6.58 -11.66 14.44
N THR A 58 -5.30 -11.80 14.80
CA THR A 58 -4.18 -11.63 13.86
C THR A 58 -4.23 -12.66 12.73
N LEU A 59 -4.50 -13.93 13.08
CA LEU A 59 -4.58 -15.02 12.11
C LEU A 59 -5.76 -14.83 11.15
N HIS A 60 -6.92 -14.41 11.67
CA HIS A 60 -8.11 -14.13 10.87
C HIS A 60 -7.89 -12.95 9.90
N VAL A 61 -7.28 -11.85 10.38
CA VAL A 61 -6.94 -10.72 9.52
C VAL A 61 -6.03 -11.16 8.39
N PHE A 62 -4.97 -11.93 8.66
CA PHE A 62 -4.11 -12.44 7.60
C PHE A 62 -4.87 -13.35 6.61
N TRP A 63 -5.72 -14.23 7.10
CA TRP A 63 -6.50 -15.13 6.27
C TRP A 63 -7.46 -14.38 5.34
N GLU A 64 -8.23 -13.43 5.89
CA GLU A 64 -9.11 -12.56 5.10
C GLU A 64 -8.33 -11.69 4.12
N LEU A 65 -7.12 -11.24 4.49
CA LEU A 65 -6.27 -10.51 3.57
C LEU A 65 -5.90 -11.37 2.35
N ASN A 66 -5.40 -12.57 2.61
CA ASN A 66 -4.90 -13.48 1.59
C ASN A 66 -6.01 -14.01 0.67
N PHE A 67 -7.17 -14.36 1.22
CA PHE A 67 -8.21 -15.08 0.47
C PHE A 67 -9.37 -14.20 -0.03
N ASP A 68 -9.64 -13.02 0.58
CA ASP A 68 -10.70 -12.11 0.12
C ASP A 68 -10.14 -10.74 -0.29
N PHE A 69 -9.39 -10.05 0.58
CA PHE A 69 -8.99 -8.66 0.34
C PHE A 69 -8.12 -8.47 -0.92
N LEU A 70 -6.96 -9.13 -0.97
CA LEU A 70 -6.02 -9.00 -2.08
C LEU A 70 -6.67 -9.34 -3.42
N PRO A 71 -7.40 -10.49 -3.56
CA PRO A 71 -7.98 -10.87 -4.84
C PRO A 71 -9.32 -10.20 -5.16
N ASN A 72 -10.08 -9.64 -4.22
CA ASN A 72 -11.44 -9.16 -4.53
C ASN A 72 -11.66 -7.66 -4.37
N TYR A 73 -10.68 -6.89 -3.93
CA TYR A 73 -10.88 -5.46 -3.70
C TYR A 73 -10.17 -4.56 -4.71
N CYS A 74 -10.81 -3.43 -5.00
CA CYS A 74 -10.37 -2.41 -5.94
C CYS A 74 -10.11 -1.11 -5.16
N TYR A 75 -8.85 -0.67 -5.10
CA TYR A 75 -8.50 0.59 -4.46
C TYR A 75 -8.90 1.80 -5.31
N ASN A 76 -9.35 2.87 -4.65
CA ASN A 76 -9.61 4.18 -5.23
C ASN A 76 -8.94 5.26 -4.35
N SER A 77 -7.92 5.92 -4.89
CA SER A 77 -7.17 6.95 -4.18
C SER A 77 -7.98 8.21 -3.91
N ALA A 78 -8.94 8.55 -4.76
CA ALA A 78 -9.76 9.75 -4.60
C ALA A 78 -10.68 9.67 -3.36
N THR A 79 -11.10 8.47 -2.97
CA THR A 79 -11.89 8.23 -1.76
C THR A 79 -11.08 7.63 -0.62
N ASN A 80 -9.84 7.22 -0.89
CA ASN A 80 -8.99 6.43 -0.02
C ASN A 80 -9.68 5.17 0.51
N ARG A 81 -10.38 4.44 -0.38
CA ARG A 81 -11.16 3.26 -0.03
C ARG A 81 -10.98 2.14 -1.03
N PHE A 82 -11.07 0.92 -0.53
CA PHE A 82 -11.22 -0.29 -1.31
C PHE A 82 -12.70 -0.66 -1.38
N VAL A 83 -13.15 -1.10 -2.56
CA VAL A 83 -14.49 -1.65 -2.78
C VAL A 83 -14.40 -2.99 -3.48
N LYS A 84 -15.38 -3.87 -3.28
CA LYS A 84 -15.35 -5.19 -3.93
C LYS A 84 -15.45 -5.06 -5.46
N THR A 85 -14.71 -5.90 -6.16
CA THR A 85 -14.83 -6.08 -7.60
C THR A 85 -16.24 -6.53 -7.96
N PRO A 86 -16.82 -6.06 -9.07
CA PRO A 86 -18.10 -6.55 -9.57
C PRO A 86 -18.00 -8.00 -10.10
N LEU A 87 -16.79 -8.50 -10.38
CA LEU A 87 -16.54 -9.85 -10.88
C LEU A 87 -15.29 -10.43 -10.21
N SER A 88 -15.47 -11.51 -9.44
CA SER A 88 -14.35 -12.28 -8.86
C SER A 88 -13.77 -13.24 -9.90
N PHE A 89 -12.45 -13.38 -9.90
CA PHE A 89 -11.73 -14.41 -10.67
C PHE A 89 -11.16 -15.52 -9.77
N VAL A 90 -11.40 -15.45 -8.45
CA VAL A 90 -11.01 -16.47 -7.48
C VAL A 90 -12.24 -17.17 -6.91
N GLU A 91 -12.05 -18.39 -6.42
CA GLU A 91 -13.12 -19.14 -5.76
C GLU A 91 -13.67 -18.39 -4.56
N GLU A 92 -15.00 -18.40 -4.41
CA GLU A 92 -15.65 -17.75 -3.29
C GLU A 92 -15.32 -18.48 -1.99
N VAL A 93 -14.83 -17.71 -1.03
CA VAL A 93 -14.46 -18.21 0.29
C VAL A 93 -15.72 -18.63 1.05
N GLN A 94 -15.88 -19.93 1.30
CA GLN A 94 -16.97 -20.44 2.13
C GLN A 94 -16.68 -20.15 3.60
N ARG A 95 -17.50 -19.29 4.21
CA ARG A 95 -17.46 -18.97 5.64
C ARG A 95 -18.51 -19.79 6.38
N GLU A 96 -18.20 -20.27 7.58
CA GLU A 96 -19.20 -20.97 8.40
C GLU A 96 -20.20 -19.95 8.98
N ASN A 97 -21.38 -20.42 9.36
CA ASN A 97 -22.35 -19.53 9.98
C ASN A 97 -21.89 -19.13 11.40
N PRO A 98 -22.03 -17.85 11.79
CA PRO A 98 -21.66 -17.42 13.12
C PRO A 98 -22.50 -18.16 14.19
N PRO A 99 -21.90 -18.44 15.37
CA PRO A 99 -22.57 -19.22 16.40
C PRO A 99 -23.77 -18.45 16.98
N LYS A 100 -24.91 -19.14 17.12
CA LYS A 100 -26.14 -18.54 17.68
C LYS A 100 -26.05 -18.45 19.20
N ALA A 101 -26.17 -17.23 19.74
CA ALA A 101 -26.19 -16.95 21.18
C ALA A 101 -27.45 -16.22 21.63
N ALA A 102 -27.66 -16.21 22.95
CA ALA A 102 -28.55 -15.24 23.58
C ALA A 102 -28.00 -13.79 23.42
N HIS A 103 -28.90 -12.81 23.33
CA HIS A 103 -28.54 -11.41 23.06
C HIS A 103 -27.53 -10.80 24.04
N HIS A 104 -27.54 -11.25 25.30
CA HIS A 104 -26.67 -10.72 26.36
C HIS A 104 -25.19 -11.12 26.19
N TYR A 105 -24.88 -12.08 25.31
CA TYR A 105 -23.50 -12.37 24.93
C TYR A 105 -22.95 -11.41 23.86
N PHE A 106 -23.81 -10.62 23.23
CA PHE A 106 -23.46 -9.62 22.22
C PHE A 106 -23.64 -8.20 22.79
N PHE A 107 -24.54 -7.38 22.23
CA PHE A 107 -24.78 -6.00 22.66
C PHE A 107 -25.86 -5.85 23.75
N GLY A 108 -26.33 -6.96 24.34
CA GLY A 108 -27.26 -6.95 25.48
C GLY A 108 -28.66 -7.45 25.12
N THR A 109 -29.45 -6.62 24.46
CA THR A 109 -30.86 -6.91 24.09
C THR A 109 -31.06 -7.01 22.59
N LYS A 110 -32.21 -7.56 22.17
CA LYS A 110 -32.59 -7.61 20.73
C LYS A 110 -32.58 -6.23 20.08
N ALA A 111 -33.07 -5.20 20.79
CA ALA A 111 -33.10 -3.82 20.28
C ALA A 111 -31.69 -3.24 20.14
N GLN A 112 -30.82 -3.47 21.11
CA GLN A 112 -29.41 -3.03 21.05
C GLN A 112 -28.65 -3.74 19.93
N ASN A 113 -28.81 -5.06 19.78
CA ASN A 113 -28.21 -5.78 18.65
C ASN A 113 -28.66 -5.20 17.30
N ALA A 114 -29.95 -4.90 17.13
CA ALA A 114 -30.45 -4.30 15.89
C ALA A 114 -29.85 -2.91 15.62
N ALA A 115 -29.69 -2.10 16.67
CA ALA A 115 -29.07 -0.78 16.57
C ALA A 115 -27.60 -0.87 16.17
N PHE A 116 -26.80 -1.68 16.87
CA PHE A 116 -25.38 -1.87 16.57
C PHE A 116 -25.16 -2.51 15.20
N ASN A 117 -25.98 -3.48 14.79
CA ASN A 117 -25.91 -4.05 13.44
C ASN A 117 -26.18 -2.98 12.37
N SER A 118 -27.08 -2.03 12.63
CA SER A 118 -27.36 -0.92 11.70
C SER A 118 -26.19 0.07 11.61
N ILE A 119 -25.49 0.32 12.73
CA ILE A 119 -24.29 1.15 12.77
C ILE A 119 -23.14 0.44 12.04
N ASN A 120 -22.89 -0.83 12.35
CA ASN A 120 -21.81 -1.63 11.76
C ASN A 120 -22.03 -1.86 10.25
N ALA A 121 -23.29 -1.90 9.79
CA ALA A 121 -23.61 -2.03 8.37
C ALA A 121 -23.06 -0.88 7.50
N LEU A 122 -22.76 0.28 8.10
CA LEU A 122 -22.12 1.39 7.40
C LEU A 122 -20.69 1.07 6.94
N TYR A 123 -20.05 0.04 7.53
CA TYR A 123 -18.68 -0.38 7.26
C TYR A 123 -18.57 -1.62 6.37
N ASN A 124 -19.67 -2.27 5.98
CA ASN A 124 -19.62 -3.56 5.27
C ASN A 124 -19.23 -3.48 3.78
N ASN A 125 -19.38 -2.31 3.15
CA ASN A 125 -19.28 -2.19 1.68
C ASN A 125 -17.95 -1.60 1.19
N PHE A 126 -17.01 -1.32 2.09
CA PHE A 126 -15.69 -0.81 1.74
C PHE A 126 -14.67 -1.16 2.82
N VAL A 127 -13.38 -1.07 2.49
CA VAL A 127 -12.29 -1.05 3.48
C VAL A 127 -11.56 0.27 3.31
N GLY A 128 -11.22 0.94 4.42
CA GLY A 128 -10.70 2.32 4.41
C GLY A 128 -10.16 2.72 5.77
N PRO A 129 -9.89 4.02 6.03
CA PRO A 129 -9.14 4.48 7.20
C PRO A 129 -9.61 3.90 8.53
N ALA A 130 -10.92 3.94 8.83
CA ALA A 130 -11.49 3.36 10.05
C ALA A 130 -11.04 1.89 10.26
N HIS A 131 -11.21 1.05 9.24
CA HIS A 131 -10.80 -0.36 9.30
C HIS A 131 -9.30 -0.54 9.57
N PHE A 132 -8.44 0.30 8.96
CA PHE A 132 -7.00 0.23 9.19
C PHE A 132 -6.64 0.69 10.61
N GLU A 133 -7.27 1.75 11.12
CA GLU A 133 -7.15 2.20 12.51
C GLU A 133 -7.63 1.13 13.51
N SER A 134 -8.71 0.41 13.19
CA SER A 134 -9.17 -0.73 13.99
C SER A 134 -8.14 -1.88 13.95
N MET A 135 -7.56 -2.17 12.78
CA MET A 135 -6.49 -3.16 12.66
C MET A 135 -5.26 -2.81 13.50
N THR A 136 -4.83 -1.55 13.51
CA THR A 136 -3.62 -1.15 14.26
C THR A 136 -3.79 -1.39 15.76
N ARG A 137 -4.97 -1.05 16.31
CA ARG A 137 -5.29 -1.29 17.72
C ARG A 137 -5.45 -2.77 18.07
N LEU A 138 -6.12 -3.53 17.22
CA LEU A 138 -6.38 -4.96 17.46
C LEU A 138 -5.13 -5.85 17.30
N LEU A 139 -4.25 -5.53 16.34
CA LEU A 139 -3.07 -6.35 16.04
C LEU A 139 -1.85 -5.90 16.86
N GLY A 140 -1.71 -4.61 17.13
CA GLY A 140 -0.48 -4.01 17.66
C GLY A 140 0.75 -4.27 16.78
N TYR A 141 1.93 -3.85 17.26
CA TYR A 141 3.18 -3.97 16.50
C TYR A 141 3.50 -5.41 16.07
N GLN A 142 3.34 -6.37 16.99
CA GLN A 142 3.70 -7.76 16.73
C GLN A 142 2.78 -8.40 15.67
N GLY A 143 1.47 -8.16 15.74
CA GLY A 143 0.53 -8.68 14.76
C GLY A 143 0.76 -8.07 13.38
N ILE A 144 0.99 -6.75 13.31
CA ILE A 144 1.25 -6.05 12.05
C ILE A 144 2.54 -6.55 11.40
N ALA A 145 3.62 -6.73 12.19
CA ALA A 145 4.90 -7.22 11.66
C ALA A 145 4.75 -8.59 10.97
N VAL A 146 3.97 -9.49 11.55
CA VAL A 146 3.73 -10.84 11.02
C VAL A 146 2.84 -10.80 9.78
N VAL A 147 1.78 -10.00 9.81
CA VAL A 147 0.94 -9.78 8.62
C VAL A 147 1.79 -9.26 7.46
N ILE A 148 2.67 -8.28 7.70
CA ILE A 148 3.58 -7.76 6.68
C ILE A 148 4.54 -8.85 6.18
N GLU A 149 5.12 -9.65 7.08
CA GLU A 149 6.03 -10.73 6.69
C GLU A 149 5.36 -11.80 5.83
N GLU A 150 4.14 -12.22 6.19
CA GLU A 150 3.37 -13.19 5.41
C GLU A 150 2.89 -12.59 4.08
N LEU A 151 2.44 -11.33 4.05
CA LEU A 151 2.10 -10.63 2.80
C LEU A 151 3.31 -10.54 1.85
N LEU A 152 4.51 -10.31 2.38
CA LEU A 152 5.73 -10.34 1.58
C LEU A 152 6.03 -11.73 1.00
N LYS A 153 5.69 -12.81 1.71
CA LYS A 153 5.80 -14.18 1.17
C LYS A 153 4.78 -14.42 0.05
N VAL A 154 3.56 -13.92 0.20
CA VAL A 154 2.52 -13.96 -0.85
C VAL A 154 2.99 -13.21 -2.10
N ILE A 155 3.45 -11.96 -1.94
CA ILE A 155 4.00 -11.15 -3.04
C ILE A 155 5.17 -11.88 -3.71
N LYS A 156 6.09 -12.46 -2.94
CA LYS A 156 7.21 -13.25 -3.47
C LYS A 156 6.71 -14.43 -4.31
N SER A 157 5.72 -15.18 -3.81
CA SER A 157 5.14 -16.32 -4.50
C SER A 157 4.50 -15.91 -5.83
N LEU A 158 3.74 -14.81 -5.84
CA LEU A 158 3.14 -14.27 -7.06
C LEU A 158 4.20 -13.81 -8.07
N VAL A 159 5.20 -13.06 -7.62
CA VAL A 159 6.27 -12.51 -8.47
C VAL A 159 7.14 -13.60 -9.08
N GLN A 160 7.61 -14.56 -8.26
CA GLN A 160 8.57 -15.59 -8.68
C GLN A 160 7.89 -16.84 -9.24
N GLY A 161 6.61 -17.04 -8.96
CA GLY A 161 5.79 -18.15 -9.43
C GLY A 161 4.93 -17.76 -10.62
N GLN A 162 3.65 -17.46 -10.37
CA GLN A 162 2.62 -17.25 -11.39
C GLN A 162 2.99 -16.14 -12.38
N LEU A 163 3.30 -14.94 -11.88
CA LEU A 163 3.51 -13.78 -12.75
C LEU A 163 4.75 -13.93 -13.62
N LYS A 164 5.84 -14.52 -13.12
CA LYS A 164 7.09 -14.71 -13.87
C LYS A 164 6.86 -15.42 -15.21
N GLN A 165 6.07 -16.50 -15.21
CA GLN A 165 5.82 -17.29 -16.42
C GLN A 165 5.13 -16.44 -17.48
N TYR A 166 4.08 -15.70 -17.08
CA TYR A 166 3.39 -14.78 -17.96
C TYR A 166 4.30 -13.67 -18.48
N ILE A 167 5.13 -13.06 -17.62
CA ILE A 167 6.02 -11.97 -18.06
C ILE A 167 7.04 -12.46 -19.10
N VAL A 168 7.57 -13.68 -18.94
CA VAL A 168 8.46 -14.27 -19.96
C VAL A 168 7.73 -14.44 -21.30
N GLU A 169 6.53 -15.02 -21.29
CA GLU A 169 5.73 -15.20 -22.51
C GLU A 169 5.36 -13.86 -23.15
N LEU A 170 4.91 -12.90 -22.36
CA LEU A 170 4.49 -11.59 -22.84
C LEU A 170 5.66 -10.82 -23.44
N ILE A 171 6.85 -10.82 -22.82
CA ILE A 171 8.05 -10.19 -23.38
C ILE A 171 8.47 -10.88 -24.69
N GLN A 172 8.38 -12.20 -24.78
CA GLN A 172 8.66 -12.91 -26.04
C GLN A 172 7.64 -12.61 -27.14
N GLY A 173 6.38 -12.35 -26.76
CA GLY A 173 5.30 -11.95 -27.65
C GLY A 173 5.32 -10.48 -28.08
N LEU A 174 6.12 -9.63 -27.41
CA LEU A 174 6.28 -8.23 -27.81
C LEU A 174 7.01 -8.11 -29.16
N PRO A 175 6.71 -7.06 -29.93
CA PRO A 175 7.46 -6.75 -31.15
C PRO A 175 8.94 -6.55 -30.83
N LYS A 176 9.84 -7.18 -31.60
CA LYS A 176 11.29 -7.05 -31.42
C LYS A 176 11.77 -5.59 -31.46
N LYS A 177 11.08 -4.77 -32.25
CA LYS A 177 11.28 -3.33 -32.33
C LYS A 177 9.92 -2.63 -32.39
N CYS A 178 9.69 -1.69 -31.48
CA CYS A 178 8.55 -0.78 -31.52
C CYS A 178 9.08 0.62 -31.20
N GLY A 179 9.34 1.40 -32.25
CA GLY A 179 9.81 2.77 -32.10
C GLY A 179 8.67 3.74 -31.80
N LEU A 180 9.02 5.00 -31.54
CA LEU A 180 8.06 6.10 -31.51
C LEU A 180 8.00 6.73 -32.90
N PRO A 181 6.91 6.55 -33.68
CA PRO A 181 6.82 7.15 -35.01
C PRO A 181 6.83 8.68 -34.90
N ARG A 182 7.33 9.36 -35.92
CA ARG A 182 7.44 10.83 -35.88
C ARG A 182 6.08 11.53 -35.97
N TYR A 183 6.03 12.79 -35.57
CA TYR A 183 4.81 13.61 -35.56
C TYR A 183 4.23 13.80 -36.97
N GLU A 184 5.06 13.76 -38.02
CA GLU A 184 4.60 13.95 -39.40
C GLU A 184 3.66 12.84 -39.91
N TYR A 185 3.68 11.67 -39.27
CA TYR A 185 2.75 10.58 -39.61
C TYR A 185 1.31 10.89 -39.17
N GLY A 186 1.13 11.79 -38.20
CA GLY A 186 -0.18 12.14 -37.66
C GLY A 186 -0.73 11.12 -36.65
N SER A 187 -1.67 11.57 -35.82
CA SER A 187 -2.15 10.83 -34.65
C SER A 187 -2.89 9.53 -35.00
N LYS A 188 -3.61 9.53 -36.13
CA LYS A 188 -4.27 8.35 -36.69
C LYS A 188 -3.29 7.24 -37.06
N ALA A 189 -2.26 7.56 -37.85
CA ALA A 189 -1.29 6.57 -38.31
C ALA A 189 -0.45 6.01 -37.15
N VAL A 190 -0.17 6.84 -36.14
CA VAL A 190 0.49 6.39 -34.90
C VAL A 190 -0.37 5.39 -34.13
N LEU A 191 -1.68 5.61 -34.04
CA LEU A 191 -2.60 4.64 -33.42
C LEU A 191 -2.66 3.33 -34.22
N GLU A 192 -2.75 3.40 -35.54
CA GLU A 192 -2.70 2.23 -36.44
C GLU A 192 -1.39 1.44 -36.25
N TYR A 193 -0.26 2.15 -36.14
CA TYR A 193 1.05 1.55 -35.90
C TYR A 193 1.07 0.74 -34.60
N TYR A 194 0.66 1.33 -33.47
CA TYR A 194 0.67 0.63 -32.19
C TYR A 194 -0.33 -0.53 -32.14
N HIS A 195 -1.53 -0.34 -32.71
CA HIS A 195 -2.52 -1.41 -32.78
C HIS A 195 -1.98 -2.62 -33.54
N ALA A 196 -1.34 -2.42 -34.69
CA ALA A 196 -0.75 -3.51 -35.47
C ALA A 196 0.40 -4.21 -34.75
N HIS A 197 1.25 -3.47 -34.02
CA HIS A 197 2.41 -4.04 -33.33
C HIS A 197 2.04 -4.73 -32.01
N LEU A 198 0.92 -4.34 -31.37
CA LEU A 198 0.49 -4.85 -30.07
C LEU A 198 -0.71 -5.80 -30.16
N GLU A 199 -1.21 -6.10 -31.36
CA GLU A 199 -2.29 -7.06 -31.62
C GLU A 199 -2.10 -8.42 -30.90
N PRO A 200 -0.91 -9.04 -30.89
CA PRO A 200 -0.72 -10.31 -30.18
C PRO A 200 -1.01 -10.23 -28.67
N LEU A 201 -0.75 -9.07 -28.06
CA LEU A 201 -0.99 -8.83 -26.65
C LEU A 201 -2.48 -8.55 -26.37
N VAL A 202 -3.17 -7.88 -27.29
CA VAL A 202 -4.63 -7.64 -27.21
C VAL A 202 -5.40 -8.96 -27.22
N GLN A 203 -4.94 -9.93 -28.00
CA GLN A 203 -5.56 -11.26 -28.13
C GLN A 203 -5.13 -12.25 -27.04
N TYR A 204 -4.29 -11.84 -26.09
CA TYR A 204 -3.78 -12.73 -25.05
C TYR A 204 -4.86 -13.05 -24.01
N SER A 205 -5.40 -14.28 -24.05
CA SER A 205 -6.54 -14.72 -23.25
C SER A 205 -6.36 -14.58 -21.75
N TYR A 206 -5.14 -14.78 -21.23
CA TYR A 206 -4.83 -14.78 -19.80
C TYR A 206 -4.49 -13.38 -19.25
N LEU A 207 -4.51 -12.34 -20.10
CA LEU A 207 -4.07 -11.00 -19.71
C LEU A 207 -4.93 -10.43 -18.57
N ARG A 208 -6.26 -10.61 -18.64
CA ARG A 208 -7.18 -10.11 -17.62
C ARG A 208 -7.29 -11.06 -16.43
N THR A 209 -7.47 -12.36 -16.68
CA THR A 209 -7.78 -13.35 -15.64
C THR A 209 -6.60 -13.68 -14.74
N ASP A 210 -5.38 -13.63 -15.27
CA ASP A 210 -4.19 -14.09 -14.54
C ASP A 210 -3.19 -12.95 -14.34
N VAL A 211 -2.86 -12.21 -15.41
CA VAL A 211 -1.84 -11.17 -15.33
C VAL A 211 -2.34 -9.96 -14.54
N PHE A 212 -3.49 -9.38 -14.92
CA PHE A 212 -4.06 -8.24 -14.19
C PHE A 212 -4.49 -8.61 -12.78
N GLN A 213 -4.98 -9.83 -12.59
CA GLN A 213 -5.26 -10.43 -11.29
C GLN A 213 -4.03 -10.41 -10.38
N ALA A 214 -2.91 -10.98 -10.84
CA ALA A 214 -1.67 -11.04 -10.07
C ALA A 214 -1.12 -9.64 -9.76
N PHE A 215 -1.15 -8.72 -10.74
CA PHE A 215 -0.76 -7.33 -10.48
C PHE A 215 -1.67 -6.65 -9.45
N ARG A 216 -2.98 -6.88 -9.50
CA ARG A 216 -3.89 -6.32 -8.49
C ARG A 216 -3.56 -6.84 -7.10
N GLU A 217 -3.38 -8.15 -6.93
CA GLU A 217 -3.06 -8.73 -5.61
C GLU A 217 -1.75 -8.17 -5.06
N ILE A 218 -0.71 -8.10 -5.88
CA ILE A 218 0.59 -7.51 -5.49
C ILE A 218 0.41 -6.04 -5.10
N GLY A 219 -0.34 -5.28 -5.90
CA GLY A 219 -0.54 -3.85 -5.65
C GLY A 219 -1.41 -3.57 -4.44
N ASN A 220 -2.44 -4.37 -4.21
CA ASN A 220 -3.25 -4.34 -3.00
C ASN A 220 -2.40 -4.68 -1.76
N GLY A 221 -1.45 -5.61 -1.88
CA GLY A 221 -0.50 -5.92 -0.81
C GLY A 221 0.44 -4.74 -0.50
N VAL A 222 0.99 -4.10 -1.53
CA VAL A 222 1.80 -2.87 -1.38
C VAL A 222 0.98 -1.74 -0.74
N LEU A 223 -0.24 -1.51 -1.23
CA LEU A 223 -1.15 -0.49 -0.70
C LEU A 223 -1.55 -0.77 0.75
N PHE A 224 -1.83 -2.02 1.10
CA PHE A 224 -2.16 -2.41 2.47
C PHE A 224 -1.04 -1.99 3.44
N ILE A 225 0.21 -2.28 3.08
CA ILE A 225 1.37 -1.95 3.91
C ILE A 225 1.57 -0.43 4.04
N ILE A 226 1.34 0.31 2.95
CA ILE A 226 1.37 1.78 2.99
C ILE A 226 0.30 2.34 3.94
N LEU A 227 -0.94 1.85 3.82
CA LEU A 227 -2.09 2.39 4.56
C LEU A 227 -2.09 1.98 6.04
N ILE A 228 -1.62 0.78 6.36
CA ILE A 228 -1.46 0.37 7.76
C ILE A 228 -0.34 1.17 8.44
N GLU A 229 0.79 1.43 7.78
CA GLU A 229 1.85 2.29 8.34
C GLU A 229 1.37 3.72 8.57
N GLN A 230 0.56 4.26 7.64
CA GLN A 230 -0.03 5.59 7.81
C GLN A 230 -0.96 5.62 9.04
N SER A 231 -1.80 4.59 9.22
CA SER A 231 -2.71 4.50 10.36
C SER A 231 -1.93 4.33 11.68
N MET A 232 -0.88 3.51 11.68
CA MET A 232 0.02 3.37 12.84
C MET A 232 0.67 4.70 13.20
N SER A 233 1.14 5.45 12.21
CA SER A 233 1.79 6.75 12.43
C SER A 233 0.84 7.76 13.08
N ILE A 234 -0.45 7.71 12.73
CA ILE A 234 -1.48 8.57 13.35
C ILE A 234 -1.66 8.19 14.81
N ASP A 235 -1.86 6.90 15.10
CA ASP A 235 -2.02 6.40 16.48
C ASP A 235 -0.79 6.74 17.35
N GLU A 236 0.41 6.51 16.83
CA GLU A 236 1.67 6.80 17.54
C GLU A 236 1.84 8.28 17.86
N VAL A 237 1.47 9.17 16.92
CA VAL A 237 1.53 10.61 17.16
C VAL A 237 0.52 11.03 18.24
N LEU A 238 -0.68 10.44 18.24
CA LEU A 238 -1.68 10.70 19.29
C LEU A 238 -1.19 10.23 20.66
N ASP A 239 -0.55 9.04 20.73
CA ASP A 239 0.07 8.54 21.96
C ASP A 239 1.16 9.50 22.46
N LEU A 240 2.04 9.97 21.57
CA LEU A 240 3.11 10.91 21.91
C LEU A 240 2.55 12.26 22.40
N LEU A 241 1.48 12.75 21.78
CA LEU A 241 0.81 13.98 22.22
C LEU A 241 0.20 13.83 23.62
N GLN A 242 -0.39 12.67 23.92
CA GLN A 242 -0.91 12.38 25.26
C GLN A 242 0.20 12.17 26.30
N ALA A 243 1.34 11.61 25.88
CA ALA A 243 2.50 11.39 26.74
C ALA A 243 3.31 12.67 27.02
N ALA A 244 3.28 13.65 26.12
CA ALA A 244 4.12 14.86 26.16
C ALA A 244 4.15 15.59 27.53
N PRO A 245 3.01 15.84 28.21
CA PRO A 245 3.01 16.51 29.51
C PRO A 245 3.78 15.73 30.60
N PHE A 246 3.74 14.40 30.53
CA PHE A 246 4.37 13.51 31.52
C PHE A 246 5.86 13.28 31.26
N GLN A 247 6.32 13.60 30.05
CA GLN A 247 7.72 13.55 29.62
C GLN A 247 8.40 14.93 29.63
N GLY A 248 7.67 15.99 30.03
CA GLY A 248 8.21 17.35 30.07
C GLY A 248 8.36 18.01 28.69
N ILE A 249 7.67 17.50 27.67
CA ILE A 249 7.65 18.10 26.33
C ILE A 249 6.64 19.23 26.33
N ILE A 250 7.11 20.46 26.14
CA ILE A 250 6.27 21.66 26.15
C ILE A 250 6.28 22.28 24.75
N PRO A 251 5.10 22.56 24.15
CA PRO A 251 5.05 23.21 22.84
C PRO A 251 5.59 24.65 22.93
N ARG A 252 6.03 25.18 21.79
CA ARG A 252 6.55 26.54 21.71
C ARG A 252 5.45 27.55 22.14
N PRO A 253 5.67 28.34 23.21
CA PRO A 253 4.66 29.27 23.70
C PRO A 253 4.63 30.53 22.83
N TYR A 254 3.47 31.20 22.82
CA TYR A 254 3.35 32.56 22.29
C TYR A 254 4.27 33.52 23.08
N LEU A 255 4.90 34.49 22.41
CA LEU A 255 5.77 35.50 23.03
C LEU A 255 5.16 36.88 22.88
N GLN A 256 5.01 37.61 23.98
CA GLN A 256 4.65 39.03 23.95
C GLN A 256 5.87 39.89 23.61
N GLU A 257 5.61 41.14 23.19
CA GLU A 257 6.66 42.09 22.82
C GLU A 257 7.61 42.34 24.01
N GLY A 258 8.91 42.11 23.81
CA GLY A 258 9.93 42.19 24.86
C GLY A 258 10.15 40.90 25.69
N GLU A 259 9.36 39.84 25.50
CA GLU A 259 9.59 38.54 26.16
C GLU A 259 10.67 37.71 25.47
N LYS A 260 11.56 37.10 26.27
CA LYS A 260 12.54 36.12 25.79
C LYS A 260 11.99 34.70 25.89
N LEU A 261 12.14 33.92 24.81
CA LEU A 261 11.67 32.53 24.72
C LEU A 261 12.20 31.67 25.87
N GLU A 262 13.51 31.72 26.12
CA GLU A 262 14.17 30.93 27.18
C GLU A 262 13.56 31.18 28.57
N SER A 263 13.31 32.46 28.90
CA SER A 263 12.73 32.83 30.19
C SER A 263 11.31 32.32 30.34
N LYS A 264 10.52 32.35 29.26
CA LYS A 264 9.15 31.84 29.25
C LYS A 264 9.10 30.31 29.31
N MET A 265 9.98 29.64 28.57
CA MET A 265 10.09 28.17 28.58
C MET A 265 10.48 27.66 29.96
N LYS A 266 11.49 28.27 30.61
CA LYS A 266 11.90 27.89 31.96
C LYS A 266 10.78 28.04 33.00
N LYS A 267 9.93 29.08 32.87
CA LYS A 267 8.75 29.24 33.74
C LYS A 267 7.73 28.11 33.53
N LEU A 268 7.49 27.73 32.27
CA LEU A 268 6.56 26.64 31.93
C LEU A 268 7.12 25.28 32.39
N GLU A 269 8.41 25.03 32.20
CA GLU A 269 9.08 23.82 32.73
C GLU A 269 8.90 23.71 34.25
N GLN A 270 9.08 24.79 34.99
CA GLN A 270 8.84 24.82 36.44
C GLN A 270 7.37 24.59 36.79
N GLN A 271 6.44 25.17 36.02
CA GLN A 271 5.01 25.01 36.23
C GLN A 271 4.55 23.56 36.02
N TYR A 272 5.10 22.87 35.01
CA TYR A 272 4.70 21.51 34.64
C TYR A 272 5.61 20.41 35.21
N ALA A 273 6.71 20.76 35.90
CA ALA A 273 7.59 19.81 36.57
C ALA A 273 6.86 18.77 37.45
N PRO A 274 5.76 19.09 38.18
CA PRO A 274 5.03 18.09 38.98
C PRO A 274 4.40 16.95 38.18
N PHE A 275 4.19 17.11 36.86
CA PHE A 275 3.64 16.07 36.00
C PHE A 275 4.69 15.09 35.47
N GLN A 276 5.98 15.41 35.58
CA GLN A 276 7.05 14.58 35.04
C GLN A 276 7.18 13.28 35.84
N VAL A 277 6.74 12.17 35.24
CA VAL A 277 6.55 10.89 35.95
C VAL A 277 7.87 10.34 36.48
N VAL A 278 8.91 10.29 35.65
CA VAL A 278 10.21 9.74 36.03
C VAL A 278 10.87 10.59 37.12
N SER A 279 10.78 11.92 37.04
CA SER A 279 11.31 12.82 38.08
C SER A 279 10.56 12.66 39.41
N LEU A 280 9.25 12.45 39.37
CA LEU A 280 8.43 12.19 40.57
C LEU A 280 8.82 10.86 41.23
N ILE A 281 8.90 9.79 40.44
CA ILE A 281 9.26 8.44 40.92
C ILE A 281 10.70 8.40 41.43
N SER A 282 11.62 9.15 40.80
CA SER A 282 12.99 9.27 41.30
C SER A 282 13.05 9.88 42.71
N ARG A 283 12.12 10.79 43.03
CA ARG A 283 12.07 11.46 44.33
C ARG A 283 11.31 10.68 45.42
N PHE A 284 10.24 9.97 45.05
CA PHE A 284 9.32 9.38 46.01
C PHE A 284 9.13 7.85 45.87
N GLY A 285 9.62 7.26 44.79
CA GLY A 285 9.46 5.84 44.49
C GLY A 285 10.61 4.97 44.98
N THR A 286 10.44 3.66 44.86
CA THR A 286 11.49 2.67 45.10
C THR A 286 12.42 2.55 43.90
N LYS A 287 13.59 1.91 44.09
CA LYS A 287 14.52 1.62 42.98
C LYS A 287 13.87 0.79 41.86
N GLU A 288 13.03 -0.17 42.24
CA GLU A 288 12.31 -1.02 41.29
C GLU A 288 11.29 -0.20 40.48
N GLN A 289 10.52 0.66 41.14
CA GLN A 289 9.59 1.57 40.46
C GLN A 289 10.29 2.52 39.51
N LEU A 290 11.47 3.03 39.89
CA LEU A 290 12.26 3.92 39.04
C LEU A 290 12.75 3.19 37.78
N ASN A 291 13.23 1.96 37.90
CA ASN A 291 13.65 1.16 36.74
C ASN A 291 12.48 0.92 35.78
N ILE A 292 11.32 0.51 36.31
CA ILE A 292 10.10 0.30 35.50
C ILE A 292 9.66 1.61 34.83
N ALA A 293 9.75 2.74 35.52
CA ALA A 293 9.39 4.04 34.97
C ALA A 293 10.31 4.46 33.80
N HIS A 294 11.62 4.21 33.92
CA HIS A 294 12.57 4.48 32.83
C HIS A 294 12.31 3.60 31.60
N GLU A 295 12.02 2.31 31.80
CA GLU A 295 11.65 1.41 30.70
C GLU A 295 10.33 1.84 30.04
N GLY A 296 9.31 2.20 30.83
CA GLY A 296 8.03 2.70 30.33
C GLY A 296 8.18 4.00 29.54
N GLU A 297 8.99 4.95 30.02
CA GLU A 297 9.29 6.19 29.30
C GLU A 297 9.98 5.91 27.95
N LEU A 298 10.93 4.96 27.93
CA LEU A 298 11.61 4.55 26.71
C LEU A 298 10.64 4.01 25.65
N LEU A 299 9.76 3.08 26.05
CA LEU A 299 8.75 2.50 25.15
C LEU A 299 7.69 3.51 24.68
N THR A 300 7.44 4.54 25.48
CA THR A 300 6.47 5.59 25.15
C THR A 300 7.05 6.60 24.16
N LYS A 301 8.32 6.99 24.33
CA LYS A 301 8.97 8.01 23.47
C LYS A 301 9.47 7.44 22.13
N GLU A 302 9.86 6.17 22.10
CA GLU A 302 10.42 5.53 20.90
C GLU A 302 9.29 4.86 20.10
N ARG A 303 8.77 5.58 19.10
CA ARG A 303 7.73 5.14 18.17
C ARG A 303 8.26 5.14 16.74
N LEU A 304 7.66 4.37 15.83
CA LEU A 304 8.13 4.27 14.44
C LEU A 304 8.06 5.63 13.73
N CYS A 305 7.02 6.41 13.99
CA CYS A 305 6.82 7.76 13.43
C CYS A 305 7.97 8.75 13.73
N CYS A 306 8.87 8.43 14.67
CA CYS A 306 10.02 9.27 15.02
C CYS A 306 11.19 9.18 14.03
N GLY A 307 11.11 8.34 12.98
CA GLY A 307 12.12 8.32 11.92
C GLY A 307 12.32 6.97 11.21
N LEU A 308 11.42 6.01 11.39
CA LEU A 308 11.47 4.70 10.75
C LEU A 308 10.32 4.56 9.74
N SER A 309 10.52 3.77 8.68
CA SER A 309 9.48 3.46 7.69
C SER A 309 9.48 1.98 7.32
N LEU A 310 8.33 1.32 7.42
CA LEU A 310 8.13 -0.07 7.03
C LEU A 310 7.99 -0.19 5.50
N VAL A 311 7.38 0.79 4.84
CA VAL A 311 7.22 0.84 3.38
C VAL A 311 8.58 0.78 2.69
N GLU A 312 9.58 1.53 3.17
CA GLU A 312 10.93 1.49 2.59
C GLU A 312 11.53 0.09 2.65
N VAL A 313 11.48 -0.56 3.82
CA VAL A 313 12.00 -1.91 4.04
C VAL A 313 11.25 -2.92 3.17
N MET A 314 9.94 -2.80 3.09
CA MET A 314 9.07 -3.62 2.25
C MET A 314 9.44 -3.48 0.77
N LEU A 315 9.57 -2.25 0.25
CA LEU A 315 9.92 -2.00 -1.14
C LEU A 315 11.29 -2.58 -1.51
N LYS A 316 12.30 -2.45 -0.64
CA LYS A 316 13.62 -3.08 -0.82
C LYS A 316 13.52 -4.60 -0.83
N ARG A 317 12.64 -5.18 0.00
CA ARG A 317 12.40 -6.63 0.00
C ARG A 317 11.69 -7.09 -1.27
N VAL A 318 10.71 -6.35 -1.77
CA VAL A 318 10.08 -6.63 -3.07
C VAL A 318 11.10 -6.52 -4.21
N GLN A 319 11.99 -5.52 -4.18
CA GLN A 319 13.08 -5.38 -5.15
C GLN A 319 13.95 -6.64 -5.19
N SER A 320 14.25 -7.21 -4.02
CA SER A 320 15.05 -8.45 -3.94
C SER A 320 14.38 -9.67 -4.59
N PHE A 321 13.06 -9.64 -4.83
CA PHE A 321 12.34 -10.72 -5.52
C PHE A 321 12.50 -10.64 -7.05
N LEU A 322 12.87 -9.48 -7.58
CA LEU A 322 13.00 -9.18 -9.01
C LEU A 322 14.43 -9.40 -9.54
N HIS A 323 15.07 -10.52 -9.15
CA HIS A 323 16.47 -10.81 -9.51
C HIS A 323 16.65 -11.66 -10.79
N ASP A 324 15.59 -12.37 -11.21
CA ASP A 324 15.64 -13.24 -12.40
C ASP A 324 15.95 -12.45 -13.68
N GLU A 325 16.55 -13.14 -14.67
CA GLU A 325 17.00 -12.53 -15.93
C GLU A 325 15.89 -11.76 -16.67
N VAL A 326 14.64 -12.20 -16.57
CA VAL A 326 13.48 -11.54 -17.20
C VAL A 326 13.26 -10.10 -16.70
N TRP A 327 13.68 -9.80 -15.47
CA TRP A 327 13.53 -8.48 -14.86
C TRP A 327 14.76 -7.59 -15.09
N GLN A 328 15.89 -8.19 -15.45
CA GLN A 328 17.14 -7.47 -15.65
C GLN A 328 17.06 -6.58 -16.89
N THR A 329 17.63 -5.39 -16.77
CA THR A 329 17.73 -4.47 -17.92
C THR A 329 18.65 -5.07 -18.97
N SER A 330 18.16 -5.16 -20.20
CA SER A 330 18.95 -5.64 -21.33
C SER A 330 20.13 -4.71 -21.65
N VAL A 331 21.26 -5.29 -22.07
CA VAL A 331 22.45 -4.50 -22.43
C VAL A 331 22.18 -3.76 -23.74
N PRO A 332 22.21 -2.42 -23.75
CA PRO A 332 21.82 -1.66 -24.92
C PRO A 332 22.92 -1.68 -25.99
N LEU A 333 22.53 -1.87 -27.26
CA LEU A 333 23.46 -1.91 -28.40
C LEU A 333 24.26 -0.60 -28.57
N ASN A 334 23.66 0.55 -28.25
CA ASN A 334 24.31 1.86 -28.30
C ASN A 334 25.22 2.14 -27.08
N GLY A 335 25.31 1.20 -26.13
CA GLY A 335 26.09 1.36 -24.91
C GLY A 335 25.49 2.33 -23.86
N VAL A 336 24.31 2.89 -24.10
CA VAL A 336 23.65 3.88 -23.22
C VAL A 336 22.32 3.36 -22.69
N MET A 337 21.33 3.17 -23.57
CA MET A 337 19.99 2.69 -23.21
C MET A 337 19.26 2.10 -24.42
N THR A 338 18.36 1.17 -24.15
CA THR A 338 17.38 0.63 -25.10
C THR A 338 16.36 1.72 -25.46
N VAL A 339 16.05 1.84 -26.76
CA VAL A 339 15.13 2.88 -27.28
C VAL A 339 14.00 2.25 -28.07
N GLU A 340 14.32 1.40 -29.05
CA GLU A 340 13.32 0.73 -29.90
C GLU A 340 13.06 -0.72 -29.50
N GLU A 341 13.97 -1.35 -28.76
CA GLU A 341 13.87 -2.76 -28.39
C GLU A 341 12.92 -2.94 -27.20
N CYS A 342 11.88 -3.75 -27.38
CA CYS A 342 10.89 -4.04 -26.34
C CYS A 342 11.30 -5.27 -25.50
N LYS A 343 12.43 -5.18 -24.82
CA LYS A 343 12.96 -6.29 -23.98
C LYS A 343 12.83 -6.05 -22.49
N ASP A 344 12.73 -4.78 -22.08
CA ASP A 344 12.68 -4.40 -20.67
C ASP A 344 11.24 -4.34 -20.18
N PHE A 345 11.03 -4.61 -18.89
CA PHE A 345 9.71 -4.62 -18.25
C PHE A 345 8.89 -3.35 -18.52
N HIS A 346 9.50 -2.15 -18.51
CA HIS A 346 8.77 -0.92 -18.76
C HIS A 346 8.13 -0.86 -20.16
N SER A 347 8.71 -1.55 -21.15
CA SER A 347 8.14 -1.63 -22.50
C SER A 347 6.90 -2.51 -22.51
N LEU A 348 6.94 -3.64 -21.79
CA LEU A 348 5.78 -4.48 -21.55
C LEU A 348 4.69 -3.71 -20.80
N TRP A 349 5.06 -3.00 -19.73
CA TRP A 349 4.11 -2.19 -18.97
C TRP A 349 3.46 -1.12 -19.83
N SER A 350 4.21 -0.46 -20.71
CA SER A 350 3.65 0.50 -21.68
C SER A 350 2.65 -0.15 -22.65
N ALA A 351 2.95 -1.36 -23.15
CA ALA A 351 2.03 -2.13 -23.99
C ALA A 351 0.75 -2.52 -23.22
N ILE A 352 0.88 -2.94 -21.96
CA ILE A 352 -0.25 -3.23 -21.07
C ILE A 352 -1.12 -1.97 -20.86
N LEU A 353 -0.50 -0.82 -20.57
CA LEU A 353 -1.23 0.43 -20.40
C LEU A 353 -1.95 0.85 -21.68
N PHE A 354 -1.35 0.61 -22.86
CA PHE A 354 -2.01 0.85 -24.14
C PHE A 354 -3.29 0.01 -24.28
N ILE A 355 -3.27 -1.26 -23.85
CA ILE A 355 -4.46 -2.13 -23.84
C ILE A 355 -5.49 -1.64 -22.83
N ILE A 356 -5.05 -1.26 -21.62
CA ILE A 356 -5.94 -0.73 -20.59
C ILE A 356 -6.63 0.56 -21.06
N CYS A 357 -5.92 1.41 -21.82
CA CYS A 357 -6.44 2.66 -22.37
C CYS A 357 -7.39 2.48 -23.56
N GLN A 358 -7.54 1.26 -24.10
CA GLN A 358 -8.49 1.00 -25.17
C GLN A 358 -9.92 1.32 -24.70
N PRO A 359 -10.70 2.10 -25.47
CA PRO A 359 -12.07 2.44 -25.12
C PRO A 359 -12.95 1.21 -25.25
N ILE A 360 -13.71 0.96 -24.20
CA ILE A 360 -14.67 -0.14 -24.13
C ILE A 360 -16.07 0.30 -24.59
N GLY A 361 -16.90 -0.70 -24.91
CA GLY A 361 -18.32 -0.52 -25.21
C GLY A 361 -19.10 0.00 -24.00
N GLN A 362 -20.29 0.58 -24.21
CA GLN A 362 -21.09 1.21 -23.15
C GLN A 362 -21.52 0.25 -22.02
N ASN A 363 -21.59 -1.06 -22.28
CA ASN A 363 -22.04 -2.08 -21.32
C ASN A 363 -20.90 -2.98 -20.81
N GLU A 364 -19.65 -2.65 -21.14
CA GLU A 364 -18.50 -3.42 -20.69
C GLU A 364 -17.97 -2.87 -19.36
N ILE A 365 -17.38 -3.75 -18.55
CA ILE A 365 -16.76 -3.35 -17.29
C ILE A 365 -15.34 -2.90 -17.58
N SER A 366 -14.99 -1.71 -17.11
CA SER A 366 -13.64 -1.16 -17.26
C SER A 366 -12.61 -1.88 -16.39
N VAL A 367 -11.34 -1.79 -16.78
CA VAL A 367 -10.21 -2.34 -15.99
C VAL A 367 -10.18 -1.70 -14.60
N GLU A 368 -10.47 -0.41 -14.51
CA GLU A 368 -10.52 0.33 -13.25
C GLU A 368 -11.63 -0.17 -12.32
N GLN A 369 -12.79 -0.56 -12.88
CA GLN A 369 -13.88 -1.15 -12.11
C GLN A 369 -13.59 -2.59 -11.65
N LEU A 370 -12.84 -3.36 -12.44
CA LEU A 370 -12.51 -4.77 -12.13
C LEU A 370 -11.28 -4.93 -11.21
N PHE A 371 -10.30 -4.04 -11.35
CA PHE A 371 -9.01 -4.18 -10.67
C PHE A 371 -8.63 -3.01 -9.77
N GLY A 372 -9.34 -1.88 -9.88
CA GLY A 372 -9.00 -0.66 -9.16
C GLY A 372 -7.60 -0.16 -9.48
N GLU A 373 -7.07 0.64 -8.57
CA GLU A 373 -5.71 1.19 -8.71
C GLU A 373 -4.61 0.20 -8.33
N GLY A 374 -4.92 -0.92 -7.66
CA GLY A 374 -3.93 -1.93 -7.25
C GLY A 374 -3.09 -2.42 -8.43
N LEU A 375 -3.72 -2.67 -9.59
CA LEU A 375 -3.04 -3.01 -10.84
C LEU A 375 -1.93 -2.00 -11.21
N TYR A 376 -2.24 -0.70 -11.14
CA TYR A 376 -1.32 0.38 -11.47
C TYR A 376 -0.20 0.52 -10.43
N TRP A 377 -0.53 0.36 -9.14
CA TRP A 377 0.44 0.38 -8.05
C TRP A 377 1.51 -0.69 -8.21
N ALA A 378 1.13 -1.92 -8.57
CA ALA A 378 2.09 -2.99 -8.79
C ALA A 378 2.99 -2.74 -10.02
N GLY A 379 2.39 -2.39 -11.17
CA GLY A 379 3.16 -2.11 -12.39
C GLY A 379 4.12 -0.94 -12.20
N CYS A 380 3.67 0.15 -11.58
CA CYS A 380 4.52 1.29 -11.25
C CYS A 380 5.59 0.95 -10.22
N ALA A 381 5.28 0.13 -9.20
CA ALA A 381 6.27 -0.34 -8.24
C ALA A 381 7.40 -1.08 -8.94
N PHE A 382 7.10 -1.99 -9.86
CA PHE A 382 8.14 -2.72 -10.59
C PHE A 382 8.97 -1.80 -11.49
N VAL A 383 8.34 -0.86 -12.19
CA VAL A 383 9.07 0.14 -13.00
C VAL A 383 10.06 0.95 -12.15
N VAL A 384 9.67 1.34 -10.93
CA VAL A 384 10.54 2.08 -10.00
C VAL A 384 11.63 1.18 -9.44
N LEU A 385 11.29 0.00 -8.93
CA LEU A 385 12.22 -0.93 -8.29
C LEU A 385 13.28 -1.49 -9.26
N LEU A 386 12.95 -1.57 -10.56
CA LEU A 386 13.89 -1.94 -11.62
C LEU A 386 14.71 -0.75 -12.14
N ASN A 387 14.53 0.45 -11.58
CA ASN A 387 15.15 1.69 -12.03
C ASN A 387 14.89 1.97 -13.53
N GLN A 388 13.63 1.78 -13.96
CA GLN A 388 13.20 1.97 -15.34
C GLN A 388 12.27 3.18 -15.53
N GLN A 389 11.91 3.90 -14.46
CA GLN A 389 10.94 5.01 -14.51
C GLN A 389 11.29 6.09 -15.54
N LYS A 390 12.54 6.60 -15.54
CA LYS A 390 12.94 7.67 -16.50
C LYS A 390 12.82 7.22 -17.95
N ARG A 391 13.10 5.93 -18.23
CA ARG A 391 12.97 5.34 -19.57
C ARG A 391 11.51 5.13 -19.94
N PHE A 392 10.70 4.66 -18.99
CA PHE A 392 9.26 4.55 -19.14
C PHE A 392 8.63 5.89 -19.53
N GLU A 393 8.89 6.96 -18.77
CA GLU A 393 8.33 8.30 -19.03
C GLU A 393 8.74 8.87 -20.40
N ALA A 394 9.91 8.48 -20.90
CA ALA A 394 10.41 8.90 -22.21
C ALA A 394 9.83 8.08 -23.37
N LEU A 395 9.64 6.77 -23.19
CA LEU A 395 9.35 5.80 -24.24
C LEU A 395 7.93 5.22 -24.21
N ASP A 396 7.09 5.63 -23.26
CA ASP A 396 5.73 5.14 -23.13
C ASP A 396 4.85 5.47 -24.37
N PHE A 397 4.24 4.44 -24.94
CA PHE A 397 3.38 4.51 -26.13
C PHE A 397 2.17 5.40 -25.89
N CYS A 398 1.48 5.27 -24.75
CA CYS A 398 0.33 6.11 -24.41
C CYS A 398 0.71 7.58 -24.32
N SER A 399 1.80 7.89 -23.60
CA SER A 399 2.35 9.23 -23.50
C SER A 399 2.77 9.81 -24.85
N HIS A 400 3.28 8.98 -25.75
CA HIS A 400 3.62 9.39 -27.11
C HIS A 400 2.38 9.72 -27.94
N ILE A 401 1.36 8.86 -27.96
CA ILE A 401 0.09 9.12 -28.67
C ILE A 401 -0.55 10.43 -28.20
N VAL A 402 -0.58 10.67 -26.88
CA VAL A 402 -1.12 11.92 -26.32
C VAL A 402 -0.36 13.13 -26.88
N LYS A 403 0.98 13.10 -26.90
CA LYS A 403 1.79 14.20 -27.45
C LYS A 403 1.54 14.43 -28.94
N VAL A 404 1.41 13.37 -29.74
CA VAL A 404 1.13 13.49 -31.17
C VAL A 404 -0.28 14.04 -31.41
N TYR A 405 -1.27 13.58 -30.63
CA TYR A 405 -2.64 14.08 -30.69
C TYR A 405 -2.76 15.56 -30.33
N ASP A 406 -1.98 16.04 -29.36
CA ASP A 406 -1.96 17.46 -28.98
C ASP A 406 -1.50 18.37 -30.14
N VAL A 407 -0.68 17.83 -31.07
CA VAL A 407 -0.21 18.54 -32.27
C VAL A 407 -1.15 18.33 -33.46
N ASP A 408 -1.75 17.14 -33.59
CA ASP A 408 -2.66 16.76 -34.68
C ASP A 408 -3.97 16.15 -34.12
N PRO A 409 -4.89 16.99 -33.60
CA PRO A 409 -6.11 16.52 -32.96
C PRO A 409 -7.12 16.04 -34.02
N ARG A 410 -7.11 14.74 -34.30
CA ARG A 410 -8.05 14.09 -35.23
C ARG A 410 -9.11 13.30 -34.48
N ASP A 411 -10.38 13.50 -34.81
CA ASP A 411 -11.47 12.70 -34.23
C ASP A 411 -11.79 11.50 -35.15
N GLU A 412 -10.84 10.57 -35.19
CA GLU A 412 -10.92 9.37 -36.03
C GLU A 412 -11.03 8.09 -35.19
N THR A 413 -11.61 7.05 -35.80
CA THR A 413 -11.74 5.72 -35.22
C THR A 413 -10.89 4.74 -36.01
N VAL A 414 -9.97 4.05 -35.33
CA VAL A 414 -9.06 3.05 -35.92
C VAL A 414 -9.36 1.71 -35.28
N GLY A 415 -9.69 0.67 -36.05
CA GLY A 415 -9.95 -0.66 -35.47
C GLY A 415 -11.09 -0.71 -34.45
N GLY A 416 -12.07 0.20 -34.54
CA GLY A 416 -13.15 0.35 -33.54
C GLY A 416 -12.79 1.22 -32.32
N VAL A 417 -11.55 1.71 -32.26
CA VAL A 417 -11.02 2.53 -31.16
C VAL A 417 -11.12 4.01 -31.50
N SER A 418 -11.91 4.76 -30.73
CA SER A 418 -11.96 6.22 -30.83
C SER A 418 -10.67 6.82 -30.27
N LEU A 419 -9.91 7.50 -31.13
CA LEU A 419 -8.63 8.12 -30.77
C LEU A 419 -8.79 9.15 -29.66
N LYS A 420 -9.84 9.97 -29.72
CA LYS A 420 -10.16 10.97 -28.69
C LYS A 420 -10.38 10.33 -27.32
N ARG A 421 -11.22 9.29 -27.24
CA ARG A 421 -11.50 8.57 -25.97
C ARG A 421 -10.25 7.88 -25.42
N LEU A 422 -9.42 7.30 -26.29
CA LEU A 422 -8.16 6.67 -25.89
C LEU A 422 -7.19 7.71 -25.30
N VAL A 423 -7.03 8.87 -25.95
CA VAL A 423 -6.17 9.96 -25.46
C VAL A 423 -6.66 10.52 -24.13
N GLU A 424 -7.96 10.74 -23.97
CA GLU A 424 -8.56 11.18 -22.71
C GLU A 424 -8.27 10.19 -21.58
N LYS A 425 -8.45 8.88 -21.82
CA LYS A 425 -8.13 7.84 -20.84
C LYS A 425 -6.63 7.78 -20.54
N ALA A 426 -5.79 7.83 -21.56
CA ALA A 426 -4.32 7.82 -21.43
C ALA A 426 -3.81 9.01 -20.60
N ARG A 427 -4.41 10.20 -20.74
CA ARG A 427 -4.08 11.37 -19.89
C ARG A 427 -4.37 11.09 -18.41
N ASN A 428 -5.52 10.51 -18.09
CA ASN A 428 -5.89 10.17 -16.70
C ASN A 428 -4.94 9.13 -16.11
N VAL A 429 -4.66 8.06 -16.86
CA VAL A 429 -3.70 7.01 -16.47
C VAL A 429 -2.30 7.57 -16.26
N LYS A 430 -1.86 8.50 -17.12
CA LYS A 430 -0.57 9.17 -16.95
C LYS A 430 -0.49 9.97 -15.64
N VAL A 431 -1.54 10.71 -15.30
CA VAL A 431 -1.61 11.47 -14.03
C VAL A 431 -1.56 10.50 -12.84
N LEU A 432 -2.31 9.41 -12.89
CA LEU A 432 -2.29 8.38 -11.85
C LEU A 432 -0.88 7.78 -11.69
N ASN A 433 -0.24 7.36 -12.78
CA ASN A 433 1.12 6.81 -12.72
C ASN A 433 2.13 7.81 -12.13
N GLN A 434 2.03 9.09 -12.49
CA GLN A 434 2.89 10.14 -11.92
C GLN A 434 2.69 10.32 -10.41
N GLN A 435 1.44 10.24 -9.92
CA GLN A 435 1.14 10.30 -8.49
C GLN A 435 1.73 9.08 -7.76
N ILE A 436 1.56 7.89 -8.32
CA ILE A 436 2.11 6.64 -7.77
C ILE A 436 3.64 6.71 -7.73
N PHE A 437 4.29 7.11 -8.83
CA PHE A 437 5.75 7.28 -8.88
C PHE A 437 6.23 8.30 -7.85
N SER A 438 5.55 9.44 -7.71
CA SER A 438 5.91 10.44 -6.70
C SER A 438 5.82 9.87 -5.28
N SER A 439 4.79 9.08 -4.99
CA SER A 439 4.62 8.42 -3.70
C SER A 439 5.73 7.41 -3.42
N LEU A 440 5.98 6.48 -4.35
CA LEU A 440 7.02 5.45 -4.21
C LEU A 440 8.42 6.05 -4.05
N ASN A 441 8.75 7.07 -4.85
CA ASN A 441 10.04 7.74 -4.78
C ASN A 441 10.24 8.48 -3.45
N LYS A 442 9.17 8.96 -2.80
CA LYS A 442 9.27 9.59 -1.47
C LYS A 442 9.82 8.61 -0.42
N TYR A 443 9.43 7.33 -0.51
CA TYR A 443 9.90 6.29 0.39
C TYR A 443 11.33 5.80 0.05
N LEU A 444 11.71 5.78 -1.22
CA LEU A 444 13.02 5.25 -1.65
C LEU A 444 14.17 6.27 -1.55
N LYS A 445 13.88 7.57 -1.54
CA LYS A 445 14.90 8.65 -1.49
C LYS A 445 15.64 8.76 -0.16
N SER A 446 15.18 8.13 0.92
CA SER A 446 15.79 8.20 2.25
C SER A 446 17.22 7.62 2.31
N THR A 447 17.64 6.83 1.31
CA THR A 447 18.92 6.08 1.34
C THR A 447 19.94 6.44 0.25
N GLU A 448 19.70 7.43 -0.62
CA GLU A 448 20.68 7.86 -1.64
C GLU A 448 21.82 8.70 -0.99
N GLY A 449 22.55 8.10 -0.06
CA GLY A 449 23.67 8.70 0.70
C GLY A 449 25.06 8.38 0.13
N SER A 450 25.14 7.67 -0.99
CA SER A 450 26.41 7.36 -1.66
C SER A 450 26.38 7.96 -3.07
N LEU A 451 27.38 8.78 -3.40
CA LEU A 451 27.67 9.23 -4.77
C LEU A 451 27.59 8.02 -5.73
N GLU A 452 26.45 7.86 -6.42
CA GLU A 452 26.32 6.84 -7.46
C GLU A 452 27.42 7.11 -8.49
N GLN A 453 28.27 6.12 -8.72
CA GLN A 453 29.33 6.21 -9.72
C GLN A 453 28.66 6.30 -11.10
N VAL A 454 28.45 7.52 -11.57
CA VAL A 454 27.81 7.77 -12.86
C VAL A 454 28.71 7.23 -13.97
N ARG A 455 28.14 6.41 -14.85
CA ARG A 455 28.85 5.90 -16.02
C ARG A 455 29.28 7.06 -16.91
N CYS A 456 30.59 7.25 -17.05
CA CYS A 456 31.18 8.24 -17.92
C CYS A 456 31.42 7.67 -19.33
N PHE A 457 31.26 8.52 -20.35
CA PHE A 457 31.58 8.17 -21.74
C PHE A 457 32.89 8.84 -22.16
N GLN A 458 33.73 8.10 -22.87
CA GLN A 458 35.01 8.62 -23.35
C GLN A 458 34.77 9.60 -24.51
N PRO A 459 35.46 10.75 -24.55
CA PRO A 459 35.43 11.62 -25.73
C PRO A 459 36.08 10.92 -26.93
N PRO A 460 35.80 11.36 -28.17
CA PRO A 460 36.45 10.81 -29.36
C PRO A 460 37.99 10.88 -29.23
N ILE A 461 38.66 9.74 -29.34
CA ILE A 461 40.13 9.66 -29.26
C ILE A 461 40.70 9.82 -30.67
N HIS A 462 41.62 10.76 -30.83
CA HIS A 462 42.32 10.97 -32.10
C HIS A 462 43.28 9.79 -32.36
N GLN A 463 43.20 9.19 -33.56
CA GLN A 463 43.89 7.94 -33.95
C GLN A 463 45.38 7.79 -33.55
N PRO A 464 46.23 8.84 -33.57
CA PRO A 464 47.63 8.75 -33.14
C PRO A 464 47.83 8.46 -31.64
N TYR A 465 46.79 8.63 -30.83
CA TYR A 465 46.82 8.39 -29.38
C TYR A 465 46.06 7.10 -28.99
N VAL A 466 45.56 6.34 -29.96
CA VAL A 466 44.98 5.02 -29.72
C VAL A 466 46.14 4.03 -29.59
N SER A 467 46.57 3.78 -28.35
CA SER A 467 47.52 2.72 -28.05
C SER A 467 46.97 1.40 -28.59
N SER A 468 47.69 0.75 -29.50
CA SER A 468 47.38 -0.59 -29.95
C SER A 468 47.63 -1.57 -28.81
N ILE A 469 46.58 -1.95 -28.09
CA ILE A 469 46.54 -3.09 -27.17
C ILE A 469 45.52 -4.07 -27.71
#